data_AF-C0FUX4-F1
#
_entry.id   AF-C0FUX4-F1
#
_cell.length_a   1.000
_cell.length_b   1.000
_cell.length_c   1.000
_cell.angle_alpha   90.00
_cell.angle_beta   90.00
_cell.angle_gamma   90.00
#
_symmetry.space_group_name_H-M   'P 1'
#
loop_
_entity.id
_entity.type
_entity.pdbx_description
1 polymer ?
#
loop_
_entity_poly.entity_id
_entity_poly.type
_entity_poly.pdbx_seq_one_letter_code
_entity_poly.pdbx_strand_id
1 'polypeptide(L)'
;MYMQSEVVQVFYDYVRMVDIFSCAATYFLIKAIKNDDRKKYFILAGIATSLFILTKQNMGLLFWIYSIILICSVSLVLRRSVKEKLIYFITGSIVPIFITIIFMLINGSLIPFFNQTGGEAVAAKGGILHILFNWIINNMSSFINTSKFSIICLACIIVSAIIKKEG
;
A
#
# COMPACT_ATOMS: atom_id res chain seq x y z
N MET A 1 -20.95 25.13 3.07
CA MET A 1 -20.30 26.37 2.61
C MET A 1 -18.84 26.03 2.37
N TYR A 2 -18.45 26.02 1.09
CA TYR A 2 -17.12 25.67 0.62
C TYR A 2 -16.09 26.64 1.23
N MET A 3 -15.13 26.14 2.00
CA MET A 3 -13.93 26.92 2.31
C MET A 3 -12.96 26.82 1.14
N GLN A 4 -13.32 27.48 0.05
CA GLN A 4 -12.35 28.15 -0.79
C GLN A 4 -11.96 29.43 -0.04
N SER A 5 -10.77 29.47 0.54
CA SER A 5 -10.07 30.73 0.79
C SER A 5 -8.82 30.74 -0.08
N GLU A 6 -8.60 31.86 -0.75
CA GLU A 6 -7.69 32.07 -1.87
C GLU A 6 -6.20 32.16 -1.47
N VAL A 7 -5.68 31.20 -0.69
CA VAL A 7 -4.24 31.17 -0.35
C VAL A 7 -3.71 29.73 -0.46
N VAL A 8 -3.20 29.42 -1.65
CA VAL A 8 -2.37 28.25 -2.04
C VAL A 8 -3.00 26.86 -1.82
N GLN A 9 -3.40 26.26 -2.94
CA GLN A 9 -3.88 24.88 -3.05
C GLN A 9 -2.72 23.87 -2.88
N VAL A 10 -2.29 23.61 -1.64
CA VAL A 10 -1.16 22.70 -1.30
C VAL A 10 -1.48 21.20 -1.52
N PHE A 11 -2.69 20.83 -1.94
CA PHE A 11 -3.07 19.43 -2.06
C PHE A 11 -2.41 18.65 -3.22
N TYR A 12 -1.78 19.32 -4.20
CA TYR A 12 -1.19 18.63 -5.36
C TYR A 12 0.28 18.23 -5.19
N ASP A 13 1.05 18.95 -4.39
CA ASP A 13 2.49 18.74 -4.32
C ASP A 13 2.86 17.46 -3.58
N TYR A 14 2.12 17.10 -2.52
CA TYR A 14 2.35 15.84 -1.83
C TYR A 14 1.95 14.63 -2.70
N VAL A 15 0.96 14.77 -3.60
CA VAL A 15 0.57 13.70 -4.54
C VAL A 15 1.69 13.46 -5.55
N ARG A 16 2.26 14.53 -6.12
CA ARG A 16 3.41 14.43 -7.00
C ARG A 16 4.64 13.84 -6.30
N MET A 17 4.85 14.21 -5.03
CA MET A 17 5.94 13.63 -4.22
C MET A 17 5.72 12.13 -3.96
N VAL A 18 4.48 11.71 -3.69
CA VAL A 18 4.08 10.30 -3.62
C VAL A 18 4.39 9.58 -4.93
N ASP A 19 4.04 10.16 -6.07
CA ASP A 19 4.30 9.57 -7.38
C ASP A 19 5.80 9.38 -7.60
N ILE A 20 6.62 10.39 -7.30
CA ILE A 20 8.09 10.30 -7.39
C ILE A 20 8.63 9.15 -6.53
N PHE A 21 8.21 9.04 -5.27
CA PHE A 21 8.67 7.96 -4.39
C PHE A 21 8.19 6.59 -4.86
N SER A 22 6.96 6.47 -5.37
CA SER A 22 6.43 5.22 -5.92
C SER A 22 7.18 4.80 -7.19
N CYS A 23 7.49 5.74 -8.09
CA CYS A 23 8.28 5.50 -9.30
C CYS A 23 9.71 5.10 -8.94
N ALA A 24 10.34 5.79 -8.00
CA ALA A 24 11.68 5.47 -7.53
C ALA A 24 11.74 4.08 -6.87
N ALA A 25 10.80 3.76 -5.98
CA ALA A 25 10.70 2.46 -5.34
C ALA A 25 10.50 1.34 -6.38
N THR A 26 9.60 1.55 -7.33
CA THR A 26 9.33 0.59 -8.41
C THR A 26 10.57 0.39 -9.30
N TYR A 27 11.25 1.47 -9.68
CA TYR A 27 12.49 1.40 -10.44
C TYR A 27 13.56 0.58 -9.71
N PHE A 28 13.78 0.85 -8.42
CA PHE A 28 14.76 0.10 -7.63
C PHE A 28 14.35 -1.36 -7.44
N LEU A 29 13.07 -1.67 -7.23
CA LEU A 29 12.58 -3.05 -7.15
C LEU A 29 12.82 -3.82 -8.46
N ILE A 30 12.48 -3.23 -9.61
CA ILE A 30 12.75 -3.84 -10.93
C ILE A 30 14.25 -4.06 -11.11
N LYS A 31 15.08 -3.08 -10.75
CA LYS A 31 16.53 -3.18 -10.87
C LYS A 31 17.13 -4.22 -9.92
N ALA A 32 16.56 -4.37 -8.73
CA ALA A 32 16.92 -5.39 -7.74
C ALA A 32 16.58 -6.80 -8.25
N ILE A 33 15.40 -6.98 -8.83
CA ILE A 33 14.96 -8.26 -9.41
C ILE A 33 15.87 -8.66 -10.60
N LYS A 34 16.18 -7.71 -11.49
CA LYS A 34 17.06 -7.94 -12.64
C LYS A 34 18.51 -8.22 -12.22
N ASN A 35 19.01 -7.51 -11.20
CA ASN A 35 20.38 -7.64 -10.71
C ASN A 35 20.38 -8.22 -9.29
N ASP A 36 20.04 -9.51 -9.16
CA ASP A 36 19.80 -10.18 -7.86
C ASP A 36 20.96 -9.99 -6.87
N ASP A 37 22.20 -9.96 -7.36
CA ASP A 37 23.41 -9.83 -6.54
C ASP A 37 23.53 -8.45 -5.86
N ARG A 38 22.83 -7.43 -6.37
CA ARG A 38 22.99 -6.05 -5.90
C ARG A 38 21.98 -5.70 -4.81
N LYS A 39 22.28 -6.20 -3.61
CA LYS A 39 21.59 -5.93 -2.32
C LYS A 39 21.22 -4.46 -2.11
N LYS A 40 22.08 -3.53 -2.58
CA LYS A 40 21.84 -2.08 -2.52
C LYS A 40 20.49 -1.64 -3.09
N TYR A 41 19.97 -2.31 -4.12
CA TYR A 41 18.71 -1.89 -4.74
C TYR A 41 17.49 -2.27 -3.89
N PHE A 42 17.55 -3.35 -3.12
CA PHE A 42 16.52 -3.66 -2.12
C PHE A 42 16.50 -2.62 -0.99
N ILE A 43 17.68 -2.18 -0.54
CA ILE A 43 17.80 -1.11 0.47
C ILE A 43 17.21 0.20 -0.08
N LEU A 44 17.62 0.62 -1.28
CA LEU A 44 17.11 1.86 -1.91
C LEU A 44 15.60 1.80 -2.18
N ALA A 45 15.08 0.65 -2.58
CA ALA A 45 13.64 0.43 -2.69
C ALA A 45 12.93 0.59 -1.34
N GLY A 46 13.48 0.01 -0.27
CA GLY A 46 12.96 0.18 1.09
C GLY A 46 12.93 1.64 1.53
N ILE A 47 14.03 2.38 1.30
CA ILE A 47 14.13 3.80 1.61
C ILE A 47 13.04 4.58 0.86
N ALA A 48 12.93 4.42 -0.46
CA ALA A 48 11.94 5.12 -1.26
C ALA A 48 10.49 4.81 -0.80
N THR A 49 10.20 3.54 -0.49
CA THR A 49 8.88 3.15 0.01
C THR A 49 8.58 3.75 1.39
N SER A 50 9.57 3.85 2.27
CA SER A 50 9.37 4.49 3.58
C SER A 50 9.16 6.00 3.50
N LEU A 51 9.81 6.69 2.54
CA LEU A 51 9.53 8.10 2.26
C LEU A 51 8.09 8.30 1.76
N PHE A 52 7.58 7.34 0.97
CA PHE A 52 6.16 7.32 0.62
C PHE A 52 5.28 7.13 1.87
N ILE A 53 5.58 6.16 2.76
CA ILE A 53 4.85 6.00 4.03
C ILE A 53 4.82 7.31 4.84
N LEU A 54 5.95 8.00 4.96
CA LEU A 54 6.05 9.26 5.71
C LEU A 54 5.24 10.39 5.07
N THR A 55 5.06 10.38 3.75
CA THR A 55 4.26 11.39 3.04
C THR A 55 2.76 11.09 3.13
N LYS A 56 2.37 9.82 2.99
CA LYS A 56 0.97 9.39 3.01
C LYS A 56 0.84 7.97 3.57
N GLN A 57 0.67 7.88 4.89
CA GLN A 57 0.71 6.63 5.65
C GLN A 57 -0.17 5.51 5.08
N ASN A 58 -1.44 5.80 4.77
CA ASN A 58 -2.37 4.76 4.31
C ASN A 58 -1.99 4.15 2.95
N MET A 59 -1.65 4.98 1.97
CA MET A 59 -1.25 4.52 0.63
C MET A 59 0.17 3.94 0.63
N GLY A 60 1.09 4.54 1.38
CA GLY A 60 2.46 4.04 1.50
C GLY A 60 2.52 2.68 2.19
N LEU A 61 1.70 2.43 3.22
CA LEU A 61 1.64 1.12 3.89
C LEU A 61 1.10 0.03 2.96
N LEU A 62 0.04 0.34 2.20
CA LEU A 62 -0.46 -0.58 1.18
C LEU A 62 0.62 -0.89 0.14
N PHE A 63 1.29 0.15 -0.37
CA PHE A 63 2.38 -0.02 -1.34
C PHE A 63 3.54 -0.84 -0.79
N TRP A 64 3.89 -0.68 0.49
CA TRP A 64 4.91 -1.47 1.17
C TRP A 64 4.53 -2.95 1.29
N ILE A 65 3.28 -3.25 1.65
CA ILE A 65 2.77 -4.63 1.67
C ILE A 65 2.83 -5.24 0.26
N TYR A 66 2.38 -4.53 -0.78
CA TYR A 66 2.47 -5.02 -2.14
C TYR A 66 3.91 -5.23 -2.61
N SER A 67 4.85 -4.38 -2.17
CA SER A 67 6.28 -4.55 -2.45
C SER A 67 6.83 -5.83 -1.83
N ILE A 68 6.43 -6.16 -0.59
CA ILE A 68 6.79 -7.44 0.06
C ILE A 68 6.21 -8.62 -0.71
N ILE A 69 4.93 -8.57 -1.06
CA ILE A 69 4.26 -9.63 -1.83
C ILE A 69 4.99 -9.85 -3.16
N LEU A 70 5.38 -8.77 -3.85
CA LEU A 70 6.15 -8.84 -5.09
C LEU A 70 7.52 -9.49 -4.89
N ILE A 71 8.26 -9.10 -3.86
CA ILE A 71 9.57 -9.69 -3.55
C ILE A 71 9.43 -11.20 -3.29
N CYS A 72 8.43 -11.59 -2.51
CA CYS A 72 8.14 -12.99 -2.21
C CYS A 72 7.76 -13.77 -3.47
N SER A 73 6.78 -13.29 -4.25
CA SER A 73 6.27 -14.01 -5.43
C SER A 73 7.35 -14.18 -6.49
N VAL A 74 8.10 -13.12 -6.81
CA VAL A 74 9.18 -13.18 -7.79
C VAL A 74 10.31 -14.09 -7.32
N SER A 75 10.67 -14.05 -6.04
CA SER A 75 11.73 -14.91 -5.52
C SER A 75 11.33 -16.38 -5.50
N LEU A 76 10.06 -16.70 -5.25
CA LEU A 76 9.53 -18.07 -5.35
C LEU A 76 9.56 -18.57 -6.80
N VAL A 77 9.09 -17.76 -7.76
CA VAL A 77 9.09 -18.12 -9.19
C VAL A 77 10.50 -18.34 -9.71
N LEU A 78 11.45 -17.49 -9.31
CA LEU A 78 12.85 -17.58 -9.73
C LEU A 78 13.68 -18.56 -8.87
N ARG A 79 13.07 -19.24 -7.89
CA ARG A 79 13.72 -20.16 -6.93
C ARG A 79 14.94 -19.54 -6.21
N ARG A 80 14.83 -18.26 -5.86
CA ARG A 80 15.87 -17.48 -5.16
C ARG A 80 15.54 -17.32 -3.68
N SER A 81 16.54 -17.02 -2.86
CA SER A 81 16.35 -16.82 -1.42
C SER A 81 15.48 -15.57 -1.13
N VAL A 82 14.35 -15.77 -0.46
CA VAL A 82 13.42 -14.69 -0.08
C VAL A 82 13.95 -13.92 1.13
N LYS A 83 14.51 -14.65 2.10
CA LYS A 83 14.88 -14.14 3.43
C LYS A 83 15.86 -12.96 3.33
N GLU A 84 16.94 -13.09 2.56
CA GLU A 84 17.93 -12.03 2.43
C GLU A 84 17.34 -10.76 1.82
N LYS A 85 16.55 -10.89 0.76
CA LYS A 85 15.93 -9.77 0.05
C LYS A 85 14.97 -8.99 0.94
N LEU A 86 14.16 -9.71 1.72
CA LEU A 86 13.27 -9.10 2.70
C LEU A 86 14.05 -8.37 3.78
N ILE A 87 15.12 -8.95 4.32
CA ILE A 87 15.96 -8.27 5.32
C ILE A 87 16.46 -6.94 4.76
N TYR A 88 17.08 -6.94 3.57
CA TYR A 88 17.61 -5.70 2.98
C TYR A 88 16.53 -4.65 2.69
N PHE A 89 15.37 -5.08 2.19
CA PHE A 89 14.24 -4.19 1.96
C PHE A 89 13.67 -3.58 3.25
N ILE A 90 13.49 -4.41 4.29
CA ILE A 90 12.99 -3.98 5.60
C ILE A 90 14.01 -3.05 6.26
N THR A 91 15.30 -3.38 6.24
CA THR A 91 16.36 -2.52 6.77
C THR A 91 16.34 -1.16 6.08
N GLY A 92 16.22 -1.11 4.75
CA GLY A 92 16.08 0.15 4.01
C GLY A 92 14.83 0.94 4.42
N SER A 93 13.72 0.26 4.69
CA SER A 93 12.45 0.89 5.09
C SER A 93 12.49 1.50 6.50
N ILE A 94 13.22 0.86 7.42
CA ILE A 94 13.30 1.32 8.81
C ILE A 94 14.11 2.61 8.93
N VAL A 95 15.16 2.78 8.13
CA VAL A 95 16.10 3.90 8.28
C VAL A 95 15.43 5.27 8.23
N PRO A 96 14.64 5.64 7.20
CA PRO A 96 14.00 6.94 7.17
C PRO A 96 12.96 7.14 8.27
N ILE A 97 12.19 6.09 8.60
CA ILE A 97 11.20 6.13 9.68
C ILE A 97 11.89 6.41 11.02
N PHE A 98 12.99 5.73 11.29
CA PHE A 98 13.74 5.89 12.53
C PHE A 98 14.38 7.28 12.64
N ILE A 99 14.95 7.79 11.54
CA ILE A 99 15.48 9.16 11.47
C ILE A 99 14.37 10.17 11.78
N THR A 100 13.17 10.00 11.21
CA THR A 100 12.03 10.87 11.48
C THR A 100 11.58 10.81 12.94
N ILE A 101 11.52 9.62 13.54
CA ILE A 101 11.18 9.46 14.97
C ILE A 101 12.19 10.19 15.86
N ILE A 102 13.50 10.03 15.61
CA ILE A 102 14.55 10.74 16.37
C ILE A 102 14.39 12.25 16.20
N PHE A 103 14.18 12.73 14.98
CA PHE A 103 13.96 14.14 14.72
C PHE A 103 12.76 14.69 15.50
N MET A 104 11.64 13.95 15.53
CA MET A 104 10.45 14.34 16.31
C MET A 104 10.69 14.28 17.82
N LEU A 105 11.49 13.34 18.31
CA LEU A 105 11.87 13.26 19.72
C LEU A 105 12.68 14.49 20.15
N ILE A 106 13.69 14.87 19.36
CA ILE A 106 14.55 16.02 19.65
C ILE A 106 13.73 17.33 19.66
N ASN A 107 12.75 17.45 18.76
CA ASN A 107 11.90 18.64 18.67
C ASN A 107 10.68 18.63 19.61
N GLY A 108 10.51 17.59 20.44
CA GLY A 108 9.37 17.46 21.35
C GLY A 108 8.01 17.27 20.64
N SER A 109 8.00 17.00 19.33
CA SER A 109 6.78 16.90 18.52
C SER A 109 6.24 15.47 18.41
N LEU A 110 6.93 14.47 18.98
CA LEU A 110 6.56 13.05 18.86
C LEU A 110 5.19 12.73 19.50
N ILE A 111 4.94 13.21 20.72
CA ILE A 111 3.67 12.96 21.43
C ILE A 111 2.50 13.62 20.68
N PRO A 112 2.57 14.92 20.30
CA PRO A 112 1.57 15.55 19.44
C PRO A 112 1.30 14.78 18.14
N PHE A 113 2.37 14.29 17.49
CA PHE A 113 2.26 13.51 16.25
C PHE A 113 1.46 12.22 16.44
N PHE A 114 1.73 11.43 17.50
CA PHE A 114 0.96 10.22 17.78
C PHE A 114 -0.50 10.50 18.13
N ASN A 115 -0.76 11.59 18.86
CA ASN A 115 -2.12 11.98 19.19
C ASN A 115 -2.91 12.31 17.93
N GLN A 116 -2.34 13.10 17.01
CA GLN A 116 -3.00 13.51 15.77
C GLN A 116 -3.15 12.37 14.75
N THR A 117 -2.10 11.58 14.53
CA THR A 117 -2.10 10.51 13.51
C THR A 117 -2.74 9.20 13.98
N GLY A 118 -2.71 8.94 15.29
CA GLY A 118 -3.23 7.73 15.90
C GLY A 118 -4.55 7.97 16.61
N GLY A 119 -4.49 8.52 17.82
CA GLY A 119 -5.64 8.60 18.72
C GLY A 119 -6.83 9.37 18.15
N GLU A 120 -6.60 10.61 17.72
CA GLU A 120 -7.64 11.49 17.20
C GLU A 120 -8.12 11.05 15.81
N ALA A 121 -7.21 10.63 14.93
CA ALA A 121 -7.57 10.14 13.60
C ALA A 121 -8.39 8.84 13.63
N VAL A 122 -8.10 7.94 14.58
CA VAL A 122 -8.88 6.72 14.80
C VAL A 122 -10.24 7.05 15.40
N ALA A 123 -10.28 7.93 16.39
CA ALA A 123 -11.53 8.38 17.01
C ALA A 123 -12.44 9.08 15.99
N ALA A 124 -11.90 9.98 15.17
CA ALA A 124 -12.62 10.70 14.12
C ALA A 124 -13.21 9.78 13.03
N LYS A 125 -12.63 8.59 12.84
CA LYS A 125 -13.13 7.58 11.89
C LYS A 125 -14.10 6.57 12.52
N GLY A 126 -14.55 6.80 13.76
CA GLY A 126 -15.49 5.93 14.46
C GLY A 126 -14.84 4.74 15.18
N GLY A 127 -13.52 4.77 15.38
CA GLY A 127 -12.75 3.71 16.02
C GLY A 127 -12.21 2.65 15.06
N ILE A 128 -11.28 1.83 15.55
CA ILE A 128 -10.57 0.80 14.77
C ILE A 128 -11.52 -0.21 14.13
N LEU A 129 -12.56 -0.65 14.84
CA LEU A 129 -13.54 -1.60 14.29
C LEU A 129 -14.29 -1.02 13.10
N HIS A 130 -14.67 0.26 13.18
CA HIS A 130 -15.32 0.95 12.08
C HIS A 130 -14.36 1.14 10.89
N ILE A 131 -13.09 1.46 11.14
CA ILE A 131 -12.08 1.53 10.06
C ILE A 131 -11.90 0.18 9.35
N LEU A 132 -11.83 -0.91 10.12
CA LEU A 132 -11.50 -2.24 9.58
C LEU A 132 -12.67 -2.93 8.88
N PHE A 133 -13.90 -2.76 9.36
CA PHE A 133 -15.04 -3.57 8.92
C PHE A 133 -16.18 -2.79 8.25
N ASN A 134 -16.19 -1.45 8.33
CA ASN A 134 -17.31 -0.69 7.78
C ASN A 134 -17.41 -0.79 6.25
N TRP A 135 -16.30 -1.05 5.54
CA TRP A 135 -16.35 -1.32 4.11
C TRP A 135 -17.11 -2.61 3.77
N ILE A 136 -17.12 -3.62 4.65
CA ILE A 136 -17.89 -4.86 4.43
C ILE A 136 -19.38 -4.54 4.47
N ILE A 137 -19.81 -3.81 5.50
CA ILE A 137 -21.21 -3.41 5.70
C ILE A 137 -21.65 -2.52 4.53
N ASN A 138 -20.87 -1.50 4.19
CA ASN A 138 -21.21 -0.54 3.13
C ASN A 138 -21.21 -1.17 1.73
N ASN A 139 -20.35 -2.17 1.46
CA ASN A 139 -20.29 -2.81 0.15
C ASN A 139 -21.11 -4.10 0.06
N MET A 140 -21.73 -4.58 1.15
CA MET A 140 -22.48 -5.83 1.17
C MET A 140 -23.62 -5.85 0.14
N SER A 141 -24.36 -4.74 0.02
CA SER A 141 -25.45 -4.60 -0.95
C SER A 141 -24.94 -4.68 -2.40
N SER A 142 -23.84 -3.99 -2.71
CA SER A 142 -23.18 -4.05 -4.02
C SER A 142 -22.61 -5.43 -4.31
N PHE A 143 -22.01 -6.10 -3.32
CA PHE A 143 -21.51 -7.46 -3.43
C PHE A 143 -22.63 -8.46 -3.73
N ILE A 144 -23.76 -8.38 -3.03
CA ILE A 144 -24.93 -9.24 -3.29
C ILE A 144 -25.47 -9.02 -4.70
N ASN A 145 -25.62 -7.76 -5.13
CA ASN A 145 -26.13 -7.46 -6.47
C ASN A 145 -25.20 -7.94 -7.58
N THR A 146 -23.89 -7.75 -7.41
CA THR A 146 -22.88 -8.23 -8.38
C THR A 146 -22.81 -9.75 -8.39
N SER A 147 -22.94 -10.40 -7.23
CA SER A 147 -22.94 -11.87 -7.13
C SER A 147 -24.12 -12.50 -7.85
N LYS A 148 -25.32 -11.90 -7.79
CA LYS A 148 -26.49 -12.36 -8.55
C LYS A 148 -26.22 -12.36 -10.06
N PHE A 149 -25.60 -11.30 -10.58
CA PHE A 149 -25.23 -11.21 -11.98
C PHE A 149 -24.20 -12.29 -12.36
N SER A 150 -23.15 -12.47 -11.54
CA SER A 150 -22.15 -13.52 -11.76
C SER A 150 -22.73 -14.93 -11.77
N ILE A 151 -23.72 -15.23 -10.92
CA ILE A 151 -24.40 -16.54 -10.89
C ILE A 151 -25.18 -16.77 -12.20
N ILE A 152 -25.88 -15.76 -12.71
CA ILE A 152 -26.60 -15.85 -13.99
C ILE A 152 -25.61 -16.11 -15.13
N CYS A 153 -24.50 -15.37 -15.19
CA CYS A 153 -23.46 -15.59 -16.19
C CYS A 153 -22.87 -17.00 -16.10
N LEU A 154 -22.59 -17.51 -14.90
CA LEU A 154 -22.13 -18.88 -14.68
C LEU A 154 -23.14 -19.92 -15.15
N ALA A 155 -24.43 -19.72 -14.86
CA ALA A 155 -25.49 -20.61 -15.32
C ALA A 155 -25.57 -20.63 -16.85
N CYS A 156 -25.49 -19.47 -17.52
CA CYS A 156 -25.45 -19.38 -18.98
C CYS A 156 -24.24 -20.12 -19.57
N ILE A 157 -23.05 -19.97 -18.95
CA ILE A 157 -21.84 -20.67 -19.39
C ILE A 157 -22.01 -22.19 -19.24
N ILE A 158 -22.53 -22.67 -18.10
CA ILE A 158 -22.76 -24.10 -17.87
C ILE A 158 -23.77 -24.67 -18.88
N VAL A 159 -24.88 -23.98 -19.12
CA VAL A 159 -25.88 -24.40 -20.10
C VAL A 159 -25.27 -24.45 -21.50
N SER A 160 -24.50 -23.43 -21.90
CA SER A 160 -23.83 -23.42 -23.21
C SER A 160 -22.80 -24.55 -23.35
N ALA A 161 -22.11 -24.92 -22.26
CA ALA A 161 -21.15 -26.01 -22.25
C ALA A 161 -21.82 -27.39 -22.32
N ILE A 162 -23.00 -27.55 -21.72
CA ILE A 162 -23.81 -28.79 -21.80
C ILE A 162 -24.35 -28.96 -23.23
N ILE A 163 -24.94 -27.92 -23.82
CA ILE A 163 -25.46 -27.95 -25.19
C ILE A 163 -24.36 -28.31 -26.20
N LYS A 164 -23.15 -27.77 -26.03
CA LYS A 164 -22.00 -28.07 -26.89
C LYS A 164 -21.45 -29.50 -26.73
N LYS A 165 -21.79 -30.20 -25.64
CA LYS A 165 -21.33 -31.57 -25.37
C LYS A 165 -22.28 -32.64 -25.95
N GLU A 166 -23.52 -32.26 -26.27
CA GLU A 166 -24.57 -33.15 -26.79
C GLU A 166 -24.76 -33.07 -28.32
N GLY A 167 -24.05 -32.17 -29.02
CA GLY A 167 -24.00 -32.07 -30.48
C GLY A 167 -22.63 -32.41 -31.04
#